data_AF-A0A838JM63-F1
#
_entry.id   AF-A0A838JM63-F1
#
_cell.length_a   1.000
_cell.length_b   1.000
_cell.length_c   1.000
_cell.angle_alpha   90.00
_cell.angle_beta   90.00
_cell.angle_gamma   90.00
#
_symmetry.space_group_name_H-M   'P 1'
#
loop_
_entity.id
_entity.type
_entity.pdbx_description
1 polymer ?
#
loop_
_entity_poly.entity_id
_entity_poly.type
_entity_poly.pdbx_seq_one_letter_code
_entity_poly.pdbx_strand_id
1 'polypeptide(L)' 'MTDKGEERRGWFVLVYKLPADPTRLRASVWRKLKAAGAVYLQNGVAALPADAAGERAMRGAAQEVRELAGTAH' A
#
# COMPACT_ATOMS: atom_id res chain seq x y z
N MET A 1 -27.16 -23.61 -6.01
CA MET A 1 -27.80 -22.45 -5.34
C MET A 1 -27.04 -22.26 -4.03
N THR A 2 -26.00 -21.44 -3.91
CA THR A 2 -25.73 -20.12 -4.47
C THR A 2 -24.49 -20.07 -5.36
N ASP A 3 -24.59 -19.22 -6.36
CA ASP A 3 -23.54 -18.69 -7.22
C ASP A 3 -22.24 -18.43 -6.43
N LYS A 4 -21.19 -19.26 -6.61
CA LYS A 4 -19.81 -18.82 -6.40
C LYS A 4 -19.42 -18.03 -7.65
N GLY A 5 -20.07 -16.88 -7.83
CA GLY A 5 -19.65 -15.91 -8.83
C GLY A 5 -18.16 -15.70 -8.66
N GLU A 6 -17.43 -15.71 -9.78
CA GLU A 6 -15.97 -15.50 -9.83
C GLU A 6 -15.51 -14.64 -8.65
N GLU A 7 -14.66 -15.18 -7.78
CA GLU A 7 -14.08 -14.42 -6.68
C GLU A 7 -13.39 -13.21 -7.31
N ARG A 8 -14.09 -12.06 -7.35
CA ARG A 8 -13.53 -10.80 -7.79
C ARG A 8 -12.47 -10.48 -6.75
N ARG A 9 -11.23 -10.93 -6.99
CA ARG A 9 -10.09 -10.63 -6.14
C ARG A 9 -10.00 -9.11 -6.06
N GLY A 10 -10.40 -8.58 -4.92
CA GLY A 10 -10.41 -7.15 -4.67
C GLY A 10 -8.99 -6.59 -4.70
N TRP A 11 -8.88 -5.28 -4.59
CA TRP A 11 -7.60 -4.60 -4.47
C TRP A 11 -7.61 -3.73 -3.23
N PHE A 12 -6.52 -3.77 -2.47
CA PHE A 12 -6.22 -2.70 -1.54
C PHE A 12 -5.52 -1.59 -2.30
N VAL A 13 -5.93 -0.35 -2.03
CA VAL A 13 -5.25 0.84 -2.52
C VAL A 13 -4.84 1.65 -1.30
N LEU A 14 -3.56 1.97 -1.22
CA LEU A 14 -2.98 2.83 -0.19
C LEU A 14 -2.66 4.17 -0.82
N VAL A 15 -3.31 5.22 -0.34
CA VAL A 15 -3.02 6.61 -0.71
C VAL A 15 -2.22 7.23 0.42
N TYR A 16 -0.98 7.62 0.15
CA TYR A 16 -0.07 8.10 1.17
C TYR A 16 0.75 9.31 0.73
N LYS A 17 1.11 10.14 1.72
CA LYS A 17 1.96 11.32 1.55
C LYS A 17 2.99 11.36 2.67
N LEU A 18 4.24 11.63 2.32
CA LEU A 18 5.35 11.82 3.25
C LEU A 18 5.94 13.23 3.05
N PRO A 19 6.61 13.79 4.07
CA PRO A 19 7.35 15.04 3.95
C PRO A 19 8.32 15.03 2.76
N ALA A 20 8.51 16.20 2.14
CA ALA A 20 9.39 16.36 0.97
C ALA A 20 10.86 16.07 1.31
N ASP A 21 11.28 16.42 2.52
CA ASP A 21 12.60 16.19 3.10
C ASP A 21 12.46 15.46 4.45
N PRO A 22 13.31 14.46 4.77
CA PRO A 22 14.36 13.90 3.91
C PRO A 22 13.81 12.90 2.88
N THR A 23 14.32 12.98 1.64
CA THR A 23 13.90 12.13 0.50
C THR A 23 13.97 10.63 0.79
N ARG A 24 14.87 10.22 1.70
CA ARG A 24 15.04 8.82 2.12
C ARG A 24 13.76 8.18 2.69
N LEU A 25 12.86 8.97 3.30
CA LEU A 25 11.61 8.46 3.89
C LEU A 25 10.67 7.90 2.81
N ARG A 26 10.48 8.65 1.72
CA ARG A 26 9.70 8.16 0.57
C ARG A 26 10.32 6.93 -0.05
N ALA A 27 11.65 6.92 -0.16
CA ALA A 27 12.37 5.80 -0.74
C ALA A 27 12.31 4.51 0.11
N SER A 28 12.18 4.59 1.45
CA SER A 28 12.01 3.40 2.30
C SER A 28 10.64 2.76 2.07
N VAL A 29 9.57 3.56 2.19
CA VAL A 29 8.20 3.11 2.01
C VAL A 29 7.98 2.58 0.59
N TRP A 30 8.53 3.26 -0.41
CA TRP A 30 8.47 2.81 -1.80
C TRP A 30 9.11 1.43 -2.01
N ARG A 31 10.34 1.23 -1.51
CA ARG A 31 11.04 -0.05 -1.63
C ARG A 31 10.29 -1.18 -0.92
N LYS A 32 9.72 -0.92 0.25
CA LYS A 32 8.93 -1.90 1.01
C LYS A 32 7.67 -2.33 0.26
N LEU A 33 6.90 -1.37 -0.24
CA LEU A 33 5.70 -1.65 -1.03
C LEU A 33 6.06 -2.39 -2.33
N LYS A 34 7.14 -2.01 -3.00
CA LYS A 34 7.65 -2.72 -4.18
C LYS A 34 8.05 -4.17 -3.87
N ALA A 35 8.75 -4.40 -2.76
CA ALA A 35 9.14 -5.74 -2.33
C ALA A 35 7.91 -6.61 -2.00
N ALA A 36 6.80 -6.01 -1.55
CA ALA A 36 5.53 -6.68 -1.35
C ALA A 36 4.74 -6.96 -2.65
N GLY A 37 5.26 -6.56 -3.81
CA GLY A 37 4.60 -6.74 -5.11
C GLY A 37 3.63 -5.62 -5.48
N ALA A 38 3.69 -4.46 -4.81
CA ALA A 38 2.74 -3.39 -5.07
C ALA A 38 2.93 -2.77 -6.46
N VAL A 39 1.81 -2.54 -7.15
CA VAL A 39 1.74 -1.74 -8.37
C VAL A 39 1.46 -0.30 -7.98
N TYR A 40 2.19 0.65 -8.56
CA TYR A 40 1.95 2.07 -8.32
C TYR A 40 1.05 2.62 -9.41
N LEU A 41 -0.09 3.18 -9.01
CA LEU A 41 -1.04 3.82 -9.92
C LEU A 41 -0.62 5.25 -10.24
N GLN A 42 0.00 5.91 -9.26
CA GLN A 42 0.63 7.23 -9.36
C GLN A 42 1.59 7.43 -8.17
N ASN A 43 2.27 8.56 -8.11
CA ASN A 43 3.11 8.90 -6.96
C ASN A 43 2.28 8.93 -5.67
N GLY A 44 2.70 8.17 -4.65
CA GLY A 44 1.97 8.08 -3.38
C GLY A 44 0.70 7.22 -3.43
N VAL A 45 0.45 6.48 -4.51
CA VAL A 45 -0.72 5.57 -4.60
C VAL A 45 -0.26 4.19 -5.05
N ALA A 46 -0.33 3.23 -4.12
CA ALA A 46 0.09 1.85 -4.33
C ALA A 46 -1.11 0.90 -4.21
N ALA A 47 -1.11 -0.17 -4.99
CA ALA A 47 -2.16 -1.18 -4.99
C ALA A 47 -1.58 -2.60 -4.84
N LEU A 48 -2.27 -3.43 -4.07
CA LEU A 48 -1.98 -4.86 -3.88
C LEU A 48 -3.26 -5.68 -4.01
N PRO A 49 -3.19 -6.95 -4.45
CA PRO A 49 -4.32 -7.86 -4.36
C PRO A 49 -4.88 -7.91 -2.93
N ALA A 50 -6.20 -8.00 -2.81
CA ALA A 50 -6.89 -8.12 -1.54
C ALA A 50 -6.80 -9.55 -0.99
N ASP A 51 -5.57 -9.97 -0.69
CA ASP A 51 -5.26 -11.19 0.05
C ASP A 51 -4.63 -10.84 1.41
N ALA A 52 -4.43 -11.86 2.25
CA ALA A 52 -3.91 -11.65 3.60
C ALA A 52 -2.47 -11.08 3.62
N ALA A 53 -1.66 -11.36 2.60
CA ALA A 53 -0.31 -10.80 2.51
C ALA A 53 -0.36 -9.32 2.12
N GLY A 54 -1.20 -8.98 1.14
CA GLY A 54 -1.49 -7.62 0.72
C GLY A 54 -2.03 -6.77 1.86
N GLU A 55 -2.97 -7.29 2.64
CA GLU A 55 -3.51 -6.57 3.80
C GLU A 55 -2.43 -6.26 4.84
N ARG A 56 -1.61 -7.25 5.23
CA ARG A 56 -0.53 -7.05 6.19
C ARG A 56 0.51 -6.03 5.69
N ALA A 57 0.89 -6.12 4.41
CA ALA A 57 1.83 -5.21 3.79
C ALA A 57 1.27 -3.77 3.76
N MET A 58 0.01 -3.59 3.37
CA MET A 58 -0.64 -2.27 3.33
C MET A 58 -0.77 -1.66 4.73
N ARG A 59 -1.22 -2.45 5.72
CA ARG A 59 -1.31 -1.97 7.12
C ARG A 59 0.04 -1.56 7.66
N GLY A 60 1.08 -2.37 7.43
CA GLY A 60 2.44 -2.07 7.87
C GLY A 60 3.05 -0.84 7.18
N ALA A 61 2.75 -0.63 5.90
CA ALA A 61 3.18 0.57 5.18
C ALA A 61 2.42 1.82 5.64
N ALA A 62 1.10 1.73 5.83
CA ALA A 62 0.29 2.83 6.34
C ALA A 62 0.73 3.28 7.74
N GLN A 63 1.08 2.32 8.61
CA GLN A 63 1.61 2.60 9.94
C GLN A 63 2.96 3.30 9.88
N GLU A 64 3.91 2.77 9.08
CA GLU A 64 5.23 3.39 8.90
C GLU A 64 5.11 4.81 8.35
N VAL A 65 4.20 5.06 7.40
CA VAL A 65 3.95 6.42 6.89
C VAL A 65 3.52 7.37 8.01
N ARG A 66 2.61 6.93 8.90
CA ARG A 66 2.14 7.76 10.02
C ARG A 66 3.25 8.02 11.04
N GLU A 67 4.08 7.03 11.33
CA GLU A 67 5.25 7.16 12.20
C GLU A 67 6.29 8.14 11.65
N LEU A 68 6.41 8.23 10.32
CA LEU A 68 7.27 9.17 9.62
C LEU A 68 6.60 10.55 9.40
N ALA A 69 5.61 10.90 10.23
CA ALA A 69 4.84 12.14 10.16
C ALA A 69 4.13 12.38 8.81
N GLY A 70 3.83 11.31 8.08
CA GLY A 70 3.03 11.33 6.86
C GLY A 70 1.55 11.02 7.10
N THR A 71 0.77 11.05 6.02
CA THR A 71 -0.66 10.69 6.02
C THR A 71 -0.89 9.46 5.15
N ALA A 72 -1.79 8.55 5.57
CA ALA A 72 -2.09 7.31 4.87
C ALA A 72 -3.57 6.92 5.01
N HIS A 73 -4.22 6.64 3.88
CA HIS A 73 -5.63 6.26 3.74
C HIS A 73 -5.77 4.95 2.97
#